data_AF-A0AAW9SZ71-F1
#
_entry.id   AF-A0AAW9SZ71-F1
#
_cell.length_a   1.000
_cell.length_b   1.000
_cell.length_c   1.000
_cell.angle_alpha   90.00
_cell.angle_beta   90.00
_cell.angle_gamma   90.00
#
_symmetry.space_group_name_H-M   'P 1'
#
loop_
_entity.id
_entity.type
_entity.pdbx_description
1 polymer ?
#
loop_
_entity_poly.entity_id
_entity_poly.type
_entity_poly.pdbx_seq_one_letter_code
_entity_poly.pdbx_strand_id
1 'polypeptide(L)'
;MAAPDVVEPLPVSAEAPEQPPLLVTKAGDAADRADFSQIVDTATPPRRLEFVDKRSAVVLYVADSEVQPTRECVSTVAAISQATGRVAVGLIGNGEYAEAWRQEIDSTIPMGALDARMARTLVLLAEGPPRNPGETLSARRARNVRAQLTQERSRGAGAAARLQRKMQLAAESAVLDALQEVADGPAGDQVELQGRAEVAATRLQQRCGDELGLRVEISVPAPASPAHPSYAMDALVAVASLGVAVGAVRIVHGLLMWIGVPTLAAQLVALAIGLGVAVVAVGATIRRNARQRTAQWRANYLAHLRRKWTQSVEMTVREAIGARGPGWRIEQLAEYTGTPAR
;
A
#
# COMPACT_ATOMS: atom_id res chain seq x y z
N MET A 1 -14.81 96.46 -52.40
CA MET A 1 -15.38 95.10 -52.51
C MET A 1 -14.25 94.13 -52.22
N ALA A 2 -14.22 93.60 -51.00
CA ALA A 2 -13.21 92.66 -50.55
C ALA A 2 -13.64 91.23 -50.92
N ALA A 3 -12.71 90.45 -51.48
CA ALA A 3 -12.89 89.02 -51.73
C ALA A 3 -12.83 88.25 -50.40
N PRO A 4 -13.65 87.20 -50.20
CA PRO A 4 -13.60 86.40 -48.98
C PRO A 4 -12.39 85.47 -49.00
N ASP A 5 -11.59 85.55 -47.94
CA ASP A 5 -10.47 84.65 -47.63
C ASP A 5 -10.95 83.21 -47.47
N VAL A 6 -10.39 82.33 -48.30
CA VAL A 6 -10.49 80.87 -48.15
C VAL A 6 -9.47 80.46 -47.10
N VAL A 7 -9.96 80.05 -45.93
CA VAL A 7 -9.13 79.48 -44.86
C VAL A 7 -8.71 78.07 -45.29
N GLU A 8 -7.45 77.91 -45.70
CA GLU A 8 -6.82 76.59 -45.83
C GLU A 8 -6.65 75.97 -44.43
N PRO A 9 -7.15 74.74 -44.18
CA PRO A 9 -6.87 74.06 -42.92
C PRO A 9 -5.42 73.55 -42.91
N LEU A 10 -4.70 73.87 -41.83
CA LEU A 10 -3.37 73.32 -41.52
C LEU A 10 -3.35 71.78 -41.64
N PRO A 11 -2.26 71.18 -42.14
CA PRO A 11 -2.11 69.73 -42.15
C PRO A 11 -1.95 69.23 -40.69
N VAL A 12 -2.95 68.49 -40.22
CA VAL A 12 -2.86 67.72 -38.98
C VAL A 12 -1.90 66.56 -39.24
N SER A 13 -0.68 66.64 -38.71
CA SER A 13 0.24 65.50 -38.63
C SER A 13 -0.44 64.36 -37.89
N ALA A 14 -0.84 63.32 -38.61
CA ALA A 14 -1.31 62.08 -38.02
C ALA A 14 -0.10 61.33 -37.43
N GLU A 15 0.11 61.46 -36.11
CA GLU A 15 0.92 60.50 -35.37
C GLU A 15 0.29 59.11 -35.56
N ALA A 16 1.05 58.21 -36.21
CA ALA A 16 0.64 56.82 -36.36
C ALA A 16 0.52 56.18 -34.96
N PRO A 17 -0.49 55.32 -34.71
CA PRO A 17 -0.66 54.69 -33.41
C PRO A 17 0.57 53.83 -33.07
N GLU A 18 1.27 54.18 -31.98
CA GLU A 18 2.39 53.41 -31.44
C GLU A 18 1.91 51.98 -31.09
N GLN A 19 2.55 50.96 -31.66
CA GLN A 19 2.26 49.58 -31.34
C GLN A 19 2.63 49.27 -29.86
N PRO A 20 1.83 48.47 -29.13
CA PRO A 20 2.16 48.11 -27.76
C PRO A 20 3.49 47.34 -27.69
N PRO A 21 4.30 47.57 -26.64
CA PRO A 21 5.62 46.96 -26.52
C PRO A 21 5.51 45.43 -26.45
N LEU A 22 6.45 44.75 -27.10
CA LEU A 22 6.57 43.31 -27.03
C LEU A 22 7.28 42.93 -25.73
N LEU A 23 6.54 42.32 -24.81
CA LEU A 23 7.08 41.76 -23.58
C LEU A 23 7.85 40.47 -23.89
N VAL A 24 9.12 40.41 -23.51
CA VAL A 24 10.00 39.25 -23.67
C VAL A 24 10.50 38.81 -22.30
N THR A 25 10.32 37.53 -21.96
CA THR A 25 10.86 36.99 -20.72
C THR A 25 12.35 36.72 -20.88
N LYS A 26 13.19 37.30 -20.02
CA LYS A 26 14.61 36.93 -19.94
C LYS A 26 14.78 35.69 -19.04
N ALA A 27 15.57 34.72 -19.49
CA ALA A 27 15.86 33.49 -18.76
C ALA A 27 17.32 33.08 -18.96
N GLY A 28 17.87 32.26 -18.06
CA GLY A 28 19.23 31.73 -18.16
C GLY A 28 20.25 32.47 -17.29
N ASP A 29 21.31 31.77 -16.93
CA ASP A 29 22.29 32.20 -15.91
C ASP A 29 23.09 33.45 -16.31
N ALA A 30 23.09 33.78 -17.61
CA ALA A 30 23.76 34.94 -18.14
C ALA A 30 22.83 36.15 -18.34
N ALA A 31 21.51 36.00 -18.12
CA ALA A 31 20.52 37.04 -18.40
C ALA A 31 20.74 38.33 -17.60
N ASP A 32 21.20 38.22 -16.35
CA ASP A 32 21.37 39.39 -15.47
C ASP A 32 22.66 40.18 -15.76
N ARG A 33 23.61 39.59 -16.49
CA ARG A 33 24.86 40.26 -16.93
C ARG A 33 24.82 40.73 -18.39
N ALA A 34 23.73 40.46 -19.10
CA ALA A 34 23.59 40.76 -20.51
C ALA A 34 23.27 42.23 -20.77
N ASP A 35 23.92 42.81 -21.78
CA ASP A 35 23.53 44.11 -22.30
C ASP A 35 22.46 43.94 -23.38
N PHE A 36 21.23 44.35 -23.06
CA PHE A 36 20.09 44.30 -23.97
C PHE A 36 19.92 45.59 -24.80
N SER A 37 20.75 46.62 -24.58
CA SER A 37 20.63 47.91 -25.26
C SER A 37 20.82 47.81 -26.79
N GLN A 38 21.51 46.77 -27.25
CA GLN A 38 21.76 46.49 -28.66
C GLN A 38 20.62 45.70 -29.32
N ILE A 39 19.66 45.19 -28.55
CA ILE A 39 18.52 44.43 -29.05
C ILE A 39 17.36 45.38 -29.36
N VAL A 40 17.54 46.14 -30.44
CA VAL A 40 16.55 47.11 -30.93
C VAL A 40 16.01 46.62 -32.28
N ASP A 41 14.68 46.55 -32.41
CA ASP A 41 14.06 46.27 -33.70
C ASP A 41 14.24 47.48 -34.62
N THR A 42 15.02 47.31 -35.67
CA THR A 42 15.31 48.35 -36.66
C THR A 42 14.31 48.36 -37.83
N ALA A 43 13.26 47.54 -37.76
CA ALA A 43 12.20 47.52 -38.77
C ALA A 43 11.42 48.84 -38.80
N THR A 44 10.65 49.06 -39.88
CA THR A 44 9.83 50.26 -40.04
C THR A 44 8.36 49.85 -40.21
N PRO A 45 7.45 50.19 -39.27
CA PRO A 45 7.71 50.85 -37.99
C PRO A 45 8.44 49.94 -36.98
N PRO A 46 9.32 50.49 -36.12
CA PRO A 46 10.05 49.70 -35.14
C PRO A 46 9.14 49.27 -34.01
N ARG A 47 9.25 48.02 -33.57
CA ARG A 47 8.51 47.53 -32.40
C ARG A 47 9.35 47.62 -31.15
N ARG A 48 8.85 48.35 -30.14
CA ARG A 48 9.50 48.46 -28.83
C ARG A 48 9.52 47.09 -28.13
N LEU A 49 10.68 46.69 -27.63
CA LEU A 49 10.89 45.46 -26.85
C LEU A 49 11.06 45.80 -25.37
N GLU A 50 10.39 45.05 -24.50
CA GLU A 50 10.51 45.21 -23.05
C GLU A 50 10.85 43.86 -22.40
N PHE A 51 12.02 43.79 -21.78
CA PHE A 51 12.50 42.59 -21.11
C PHE A 51 11.98 42.52 -19.68
N VAL A 52 11.27 41.45 -19.34
CA VAL A 52 10.59 41.28 -18.06
C VAL A 52 10.96 39.95 -17.40
N ASP A 53 10.96 39.91 -16.06
CA ASP A 53 11.16 38.65 -15.30
C ASP A 53 9.87 37.83 -15.13
N LYS A 54 8.75 38.34 -15.66
CA LYS A 54 7.44 37.68 -15.60
C LYS A 54 7.24 36.76 -16.81
N ARG A 55 6.35 35.77 -16.66
CA ARG A 55 5.96 34.87 -17.76
C ARG A 55 5.29 35.66 -18.89
N SER A 56 5.93 35.67 -20.05
CA SER A 56 5.40 36.18 -21.30
C SER A 56 5.35 35.06 -22.34
N ALA A 57 4.71 35.32 -23.48
CA ALA A 57 4.59 34.34 -24.55
C ALA A 57 5.90 34.08 -25.30
N VAL A 58 6.89 34.98 -25.23
CA VAL A 58 8.17 34.89 -25.94
C VAL A 58 9.31 34.91 -24.93
N VAL A 59 10.23 33.96 -25.03
CA VAL A 59 11.34 33.81 -24.07
C VAL A 59 12.67 33.95 -24.80
N LEU A 60 13.54 34.83 -24.29
CA LEU A 60 14.95 34.89 -24.66
C LEU A 60 15.76 34.19 -23.57
N TYR A 61 16.31 33.02 -23.90
CA TYR A 61 17.28 32.36 -23.02
C TYR A 61 18.68 32.92 -23.32
N VAL A 62 19.34 33.49 -22.32
CA VAL A 62 20.66 34.08 -22.45
C VAL A 62 21.71 33.10 -21.93
N ALA A 63 22.62 32.72 -22.81
CA ALA A 63 23.72 31.82 -22.54
C ALA A 63 25.06 32.55 -22.70
N ASP A 64 26.05 32.07 -21.95
CA ASP A 64 27.42 32.56 -22.03
C ASP A 64 28.23 31.70 -22.99
N SER A 65 28.78 32.32 -24.03
CA SER A 65 29.59 31.60 -25.02
C SER A 65 30.98 31.18 -24.47
N GLU A 66 31.39 31.71 -23.32
CA GLU A 66 32.62 31.31 -22.62
C GLU A 66 32.41 30.09 -21.72
N VAL A 67 31.18 29.60 -21.56
CA VAL A 67 30.84 28.48 -20.67
C VAL A 67 30.25 27.33 -21.47
N GLN A 68 30.78 26.12 -21.24
CA GLN A 68 30.28 24.91 -21.89
C GLN A 68 28.79 24.65 -21.54
N PRO A 69 27.93 24.32 -22.52
CA PRO A 69 26.53 24.01 -22.26
C PRO A 69 26.39 22.82 -21.31
N THR A 70 25.76 23.03 -20.16
CA THR A 70 25.42 21.93 -19.25
C THR A 70 24.14 21.24 -19.71
N ARG A 71 23.98 19.97 -19.32
CA ARG A 71 22.75 19.21 -19.59
C ARG A 71 21.51 19.89 -19.01
N GLU A 72 21.64 20.56 -17.87
CA GLU A 72 20.55 21.29 -17.22
C GLU A 72 20.14 22.52 -18.03
N CYS A 73 21.10 23.31 -18.52
CA CYS A 73 20.82 24.47 -19.38
C CYS A 73 20.10 24.05 -20.68
N VAL A 74 20.62 23.03 -21.37
CA VAL A 74 20.01 22.49 -22.60
C VAL A 74 18.60 21.97 -22.33
N SER A 75 18.41 21.26 -21.21
CA SER A 75 17.08 20.77 -20.80
C SER A 75 16.10 21.90 -20.49
N THR A 76 16.58 23.02 -19.96
CA THR A 76 15.79 24.20 -19.64
C THR A 76 15.31 24.88 -20.92
N VAL A 77 16.21 25.09 -21.90
CA VAL A 77 15.83 25.63 -23.22
C VAL A 77 14.82 24.73 -23.91
N ALA A 78 15.02 23.41 -23.88
CA ALA A 78 14.07 22.46 -24.45
C ALA A 78 12.71 22.49 -23.74
N ALA A 79 12.68 22.60 -22.41
CA ALA A 79 11.44 22.70 -21.64
C ALA A 79 10.69 24.00 -21.93
N ILE A 80 11.40 25.13 -22.05
CA ILE A 80 10.82 26.42 -22.44
C ILE A 80 10.24 26.32 -23.86
N SER A 81 11.01 25.76 -24.80
CA SER A 81 10.55 25.54 -26.18
C SER A 81 9.28 24.70 -26.25
N GLN A 82 9.20 23.62 -25.47
CA GLN A 82 8.00 22.78 -25.39
C GLN A 82 6.81 23.49 -24.76
N ALA A 83 7.05 24.39 -23.80
CA ALA A 83 5.99 25.10 -23.09
C ALA A 83 5.43 26.27 -23.90
N THR A 84 6.27 27.02 -24.61
CA THR A 84 5.88 28.26 -25.27
C THR A 84 5.87 28.18 -26.80
N GLY A 85 6.66 27.28 -27.38
CA GLY A 85 6.95 27.23 -28.83
C GLY A 85 7.58 28.52 -29.38
N ARG A 86 8.06 29.41 -28.50
CA ARG A 86 8.49 30.77 -28.83
C ARG A 86 9.70 31.12 -27.98
N VAL A 87 10.79 30.40 -28.21
CA VAL A 87 12.08 30.62 -27.54
C VAL A 87 13.16 30.93 -28.56
N ALA A 88 14.05 31.85 -28.21
CA ALA A 88 15.32 32.07 -28.88
C ALA A 88 16.47 32.00 -27.87
N VAL A 89 17.67 31.65 -28.32
CA VAL A 89 18.88 31.64 -27.50
C VAL A 89 19.81 32.77 -27.91
N GLY A 90 20.08 33.68 -26.98
CA GLY A 90 21.05 34.75 -27.15
C GLY A 90 22.39 34.39 -26.51
N LEU A 91 23.48 34.50 -27.28
CA LEU A 91 24.83 34.27 -26.78
C LEU A 91 25.48 35.62 -26.41
N ILE A 92 26.01 35.71 -25.20
CA ILE A 92 26.90 36.80 -24.77
C ILE A 92 28.34 36.41 -25.09
N GLY A 93 29.10 37.36 -25.63
CA GLY A 93 30.52 37.19 -25.95
C GLY A 93 30.78 36.47 -27.27
N ASN A 94 32.05 36.21 -27.56
CA ASN A 94 32.53 35.46 -28.72
C ASN A 94 33.42 34.29 -28.26
N GLY A 95 32.98 33.60 -27.21
CA GLY A 95 33.73 32.55 -26.54
C GLY A 95 33.82 31.24 -27.32
N GLU A 96 34.77 30.40 -26.91
CA GLU A 96 35.12 29.14 -27.59
C GLU A 96 33.99 28.10 -27.63
N TYR A 97 32.99 28.20 -26.75
CA TYR A 97 31.87 27.25 -26.66
C TYR A 97 30.64 27.65 -27.47
N ALA A 98 30.67 28.75 -28.23
CA ALA A 98 29.54 29.16 -29.07
C ALA A 98 29.06 28.04 -30.02
N GLU A 99 29.99 27.23 -30.51
CA GLU A 99 29.72 26.12 -31.43
C GLU A 99 29.14 24.92 -30.69
N ALA A 100 29.61 24.66 -29.48
CA ALA A 100 29.06 23.62 -28.61
C ALA A 100 27.59 23.92 -28.27
N TRP A 101 27.27 25.18 -27.97
CA TRP A 101 25.88 25.61 -27.78
C TRP A 101 25.01 25.36 -29.01
N ARG A 102 25.50 25.68 -30.22
CA ARG A 102 24.77 25.43 -31.47
C ARG A 102 24.58 23.95 -31.80
N GLN A 103 25.47 23.08 -31.34
CA GLN A 103 25.35 21.63 -31.53
C GLN A 103 24.37 20.97 -30.57
N GLU A 104 24.30 21.45 -29.32
CA GLU A 104 23.46 20.87 -28.27
C GLU A 104 22.00 21.34 -28.30
N ILE A 105 21.76 22.57 -28.76
CA ILE A 105 20.41 23.12 -28.88
C ILE A 105 19.76 22.62 -30.18
N ASP A 106 18.46 22.31 -30.10
CA ASP A 106 17.65 21.91 -31.24
C ASP A 106 17.77 22.95 -32.37
N SER A 107 18.12 22.49 -33.58
CA SER A 107 18.37 23.35 -34.74
C SER A 107 17.15 24.17 -35.19
N THR A 108 15.96 23.83 -34.69
CA THR A 108 14.72 24.60 -34.90
C THR A 108 14.61 25.86 -34.04
N ILE A 109 15.40 25.96 -32.96
CA ILE A 109 15.43 27.11 -32.05
C ILE A 109 16.42 28.15 -32.57
N PRO A 110 15.97 29.39 -32.87
CA PRO A 110 16.88 30.44 -33.32
C PRO A 110 17.94 30.76 -32.27
N MET A 111 19.21 30.84 -32.70
CA MET A 111 20.34 31.18 -31.83
C MET A 111 21.25 32.22 -32.51
N GLY A 112 21.76 33.18 -31.74
CA GLY A 112 22.67 34.21 -32.25
C GLY A 112 23.18 35.16 -31.18
N ALA A 113 23.96 36.16 -31.58
CA ALA A 113 24.43 37.24 -30.71
C ALA A 113 23.27 38.14 -30.25
N LEU A 114 23.47 38.90 -29.17
CA LEU A 114 22.50 39.87 -28.66
C LEU A 114 22.54 41.19 -29.45
N ASP A 115 21.97 41.19 -30.66
CA ASP A 115 21.99 42.33 -31.59
C ASP A 115 20.60 42.67 -32.17
N ALA A 116 20.56 43.60 -33.13
CA ALA A 116 19.33 43.96 -33.85
C ALA A 116 18.70 42.78 -34.62
N ARG A 117 19.49 41.77 -35.03
CA ARG A 117 18.97 40.57 -35.67
C ARG A 117 18.24 39.67 -34.67
N MET A 118 18.74 39.59 -33.43
CA MET A 118 18.02 38.94 -32.33
C MET A 118 16.69 39.64 -32.05
N ALA A 119 16.68 40.98 -32.02
CA ALA A 119 15.47 41.78 -31.85
C ALA A 119 14.41 41.41 -32.91
N ARG A 120 14.83 41.37 -34.17
CA ARG A 120 13.96 40.97 -35.29
C ARG A 120 13.44 39.54 -35.13
N THR A 121 14.28 38.63 -34.66
CA THR A 121 13.91 37.22 -34.44
C THR A 121 12.83 37.08 -33.36
N LEU A 122 12.95 37.84 -32.26
CA LEU A 122 11.95 37.84 -31.18
C LEU A 122 10.59 38.37 -31.65
N VAL A 123 10.59 39.43 -32.47
CA VAL A 123 9.36 39.97 -33.09
C VAL A 123 8.71 38.92 -34.00
N LEU A 124 9.50 38.26 -34.84
CA LEU A 124 9.00 37.19 -35.72
C LEU A 124 8.46 35.98 -34.95
N LEU A 125 9.05 35.62 -33.81
CA LEU A 125 8.53 34.56 -32.93
C LEU A 125 7.23 34.96 -32.26
N ALA A 126 7.07 36.24 -31.90
CA ALA A 126 5.83 36.76 -31.31
C ALA A 126 4.67 36.72 -32.31
N GLU A 127 4.93 37.09 -33.55
CA GLU A 127 3.93 37.17 -34.63
C GLU A 127 3.62 35.79 -35.25
N GLY A 128 4.59 34.87 -35.22
CA GLY A 128 4.44 33.52 -35.74
C GLY A 128 3.61 32.58 -34.86
N PRO A 129 3.09 31.48 -35.45
CA PRO A 129 2.51 30.39 -34.66
C PRO A 129 3.59 29.78 -33.76
N PRO A 130 3.24 29.32 -32.54
CA PRO A 130 4.19 28.67 -31.66
C PRO A 130 4.79 27.44 -32.37
N ARG A 131 6.11 27.46 -32.55
CA ARG A 131 6.89 26.36 -33.11
C ARG A 131 7.05 25.34 -32.00
N ASN A 132 6.13 24.39 -31.91
CA ASN A 132 6.36 23.23 -31.08
C ASN A 132 7.33 22.31 -31.82
N PRO A 133 8.60 22.20 -31.39
CA PRO A 133 9.39 21.06 -31.82
C PRO A 133 8.60 19.84 -31.34
N GLY A 134 8.29 18.91 -32.25
CA GLY A 134 7.59 17.68 -31.88
C GLY A 134 8.25 17.05 -30.66
N GLU A 135 7.45 16.33 -29.86
CA GLU A 135 7.87 15.66 -28.62
C GLU A 135 9.32 15.14 -28.74
N THR A 136 10.26 15.83 -28.08
CA THR A 136 11.69 15.56 -28.28
C THR A 136 12.01 14.12 -27.91
N LEU A 137 13.02 13.51 -28.54
CA LEU A 137 13.43 12.14 -28.21
C LEU A 137 13.75 11.99 -26.70
N SER A 138 14.22 13.05 -26.05
CA SER A 138 14.46 13.09 -24.60
C SER A 138 13.16 13.02 -23.79
N ALA A 139 12.11 13.74 -24.19
CA ALA A 139 10.80 13.69 -23.53
C ALA A 139 10.14 12.31 -23.69
N ARG A 140 10.24 11.69 -24.87
CA ARG A 140 9.77 10.32 -25.11
C ARG A 140 10.51 9.29 -24.26
N ARG A 141 11.83 9.38 -24.19
CA ARG A 141 12.64 8.50 -23.32
C ARG A 141 12.24 8.66 -21.85
N ALA A 142 12.09 9.89 -21.36
CA ALA A 142 11.68 10.14 -19.97
C ALA A 142 10.30 9.56 -19.65
N ARG A 143 9.34 9.67 -20.58
CA ARG A 143 8.00 9.07 -20.43
C ARG A 143 8.06 7.54 -20.41
N ASN A 144 8.82 6.92 -21.31
CA ASN A 144 8.97 5.47 -21.36
C ASN A 144 9.66 4.90 -20.11
N VAL A 145 10.70 5.57 -19.60
CA VAL A 145 11.36 5.18 -18.34
C VAL A 145 10.38 5.28 -17.17
N ARG A 146 9.58 6.35 -17.08
CA ARG A 146 8.53 6.46 -16.04
C ARG A 146 7.47 5.36 -16.16
N ALA A 147 7.07 5.00 -17.38
CA ALA A 147 6.13 3.91 -17.63
C ALA A 147 6.71 2.55 -17.22
N GLN A 148 7.99 2.29 -17.49
CA GLN A 148 8.68 1.08 -17.06
C GLN A 148 8.77 1.01 -15.53
N LEU A 149 9.21 2.08 -14.87
CA LEU A 149 9.32 2.12 -13.41
C LEU A 149 7.97 1.94 -12.72
N THR A 150 6.88 2.45 -13.29
CA THR A 150 5.52 2.24 -12.74
C THR A 150 5.05 0.80 -12.95
N GLN A 151 5.33 0.20 -14.10
CA GLN A 151 5.03 -1.20 -14.35
C GLN A 151 5.83 -2.13 -13.42
N GLU A 152 7.11 -1.86 -13.18
CA GLU A 152 7.93 -2.59 -12.22
C GLU A 152 7.41 -2.47 -10.79
N ARG A 153 7.03 -1.26 -10.35
CA ARG A 153 6.37 -1.06 -9.04
C ARG A 153 5.11 -1.90 -8.91
N SER A 154 4.29 -1.97 -9.95
CA SER A 154 3.06 -2.77 -9.93
C SER A 154 3.34 -4.27 -9.86
N ARG A 155 4.38 -4.75 -10.56
CA ARG A 155 4.80 -6.16 -10.52
C ARG A 155 5.39 -6.52 -9.15
N GLY A 156 6.20 -5.65 -8.58
CA GLY A 156 6.77 -5.79 -7.23
C GLY A 156 5.69 -5.79 -6.15
N ALA A 157 4.72 -4.87 -6.22
CA ALA A 157 3.57 -4.86 -5.32
C ALA A 157 2.75 -6.16 -5.42
N GLY A 158 2.53 -6.67 -6.62
CA GLY A 158 1.87 -7.95 -6.84
C GLY A 158 2.66 -9.15 -6.28
N ALA A 159 3.98 -9.16 -6.39
CA ALA A 159 4.83 -10.21 -5.83
C ALA A 159 4.84 -10.17 -4.29
N ALA A 160 4.95 -8.99 -3.69
CA ALA A 160 4.88 -8.81 -2.25
C ALA A 160 3.52 -9.27 -1.68
N ALA A 161 2.41 -8.91 -2.34
CA ALA A 161 1.07 -9.37 -1.95
C ALA A 161 0.92 -10.90 -2.02
N ARG A 162 1.49 -11.54 -3.05
CA ARG A 162 1.51 -13.01 -3.15
C ARG A 162 2.35 -13.65 -2.05
N LEU A 163 3.51 -13.09 -1.74
CA LEU A 163 4.37 -13.58 -0.65
C LEU A 163 3.67 -13.44 0.71
N GLN A 164 3.06 -12.28 0.98
CA GLN A 164 2.27 -12.06 2.19
C GLN A 164 1.17 -13.11 2.33
N ARG A 165 0.41 -13.37 1.26
CA ARG A 165 -0.66 -14.37 1.29
C ARG A 165 -0.13 -15.79 1.54
N LYS A 166 1.03 -16.14 0.96
CA LYS A 166 1.69 -17.42 1.23
C LYS A 166 2.13 -17.55 2.69
N MET A 167 2.74 -16.51 3.25
CA MET A 167 3.18 -16.53 4.66
C MET A 167 2.00 -16.62 5.63
N GLN A 168 0.89 -15.92 5.34
CA GLN A 168 -0.34 -16.02 6.14
C GLN A 168 -0.93 -17.43 6.10
N LEU A 169 -1.04 -18.03 4.92
CA LEU A 169 -1.58 -19.40 4.78
C LEU A 169 -0.70 -20.44 5.49
N ALA A 170 0.62 -20.31 5.38
CA ALA A 170 1.56 -21.21 6.06
C ALA A 170 1.51 -21.05 7.59
N ALA A 171 1.36 -19.81 8.08
CA ALA A 171 1.16 -19.54 9.49
C ALA A 171 -0.16 -20.15 10.02
N GLU A 172 -1.26 -19.99 9.29
CA GLU A 172 -2.55 -20.56 9.65
C GLU A 172 -2.51 -22.09 9.69
N SER A 173 -1.88 -22.74 8.69
CA SER A 173 -1.73 -24.19 8.67
C SER A 173 -0.88 -24.68 9.84
N ALA A 174 0.23 -24.01 10.15
CA ALA A 174 1.09 -24.39 11.27
C ALA A 174 0.35 -24.33 12.61
N VAL A 175 -0.49 -23.31 12.83
CA VAL A 175 -1.33 -23.21 14.04
C VAL A 175 -2.34 -24.35 14.11
N LEU A 176 -3.00 -24.68 12.99
CA LEU A 176 -3.96 -25.78 12.94
C LEU A 176 -3.30 -27.13 13.22
N ASP A 177 -2.13 -27.39 12.63
CA ASP A 177 -1.39 -28.63 12.85
C ASP A 177 -0.96 -28.76 14.32
N ALA A 178 -0.47 -27.68 14.92
CA ALA A 178 -0.10 -27.67 16.33
C ALA A 178 -1.30 -27.92 17.27
N LEU A 179 -2.47 -27.35 16.96
CA LEU A 179 -3.69 -27.60 17.72
C LEU A 179 -4.22 -29.03 17.53
N GLN A 180 -4.06 -29.59 16.33
CA GLN A 180 -4.42 -30.97 16.02
C GLN A 180 -3.56 -31.95 16.83
N GLU A 181 -2.26 -31.70 16.97
CA GLU A 181 -1.36 -32.48 17.85
C GLU A 181 -1.85 -32.47 19.31
N VAL A 182 -2.37 -31.34 19.81
CA VAL A 182 -2.96 -31.26 21.16
C VAL A 182 -4.29 -32.01 21.23
N ALA A 183 -5.13 -31.90 20.21
CA ALA A 183 -6.46 -32.50 20.14
C ALA A 183 -6.43 -34.04 20.06
N ASP A 184 -5.50 -34.61 19.29
CA ASP A 184 -5.38 -36.06 19.06
C ASP A 184 -4.80 -36.82 20.26
N GLY A 185 -4.17 -36.12 21.20
CA GLY A 185 -3.61 -36.76 22.38
C GLY A 185 -4.70 -37.24 23.38
N PRO A 186 -4.33 -38.14 24.30
CA PRO A 186 -5.26 -38.85 25.17
C PRO A 186 -6.06 -37.93 26.09
N ALA A 187 -7.13 -38.50 26.64
CA ALA A 187 -8.02 -37.80 27.54
C ALA A 187 -7.41 -37.59 28.95
N GLY A 188 -6.44 -36.69 29.06
CA GLY A 188 -5.73 -36.34 30.29
C GLY A 188 -6.36 -35.25 31.16
N ASP A 189 -5.77 -35.08 32.34
CA ASP A 189 -6.09 -34.04 33.31
C ASP A 189 -5.63 -32.64 32.85
N GLN A 190 -6.02 -31.61 33.60
CA GLN A 190 -5.72 -30.21 33.29
C GLN A 190 -4.23 -29.95 33.06
N VAL A 191 -3.37 -30.52 33.91
CA VAL A 191 -1.91 -30.37 33.85
C VAL A 191 -1.34 -31.02 32.59
N GLU A 192 -1.83 -32.22 32.23
CA GLU A 192 -1.38 -32.94 31.04
C GLU A 192 -1.81 -32.25 29.74
N LEU A 193 -2.99 -31.63 29.74
CA LEU A 193 -3.47 -30.84 28.59
C LEU A 193 -2.64 -29.56 28.42
N GLN A 194 -2.33 -28.88 29.52
CA GLN A 194 -1.49 -27.68 29.50
C GLN A 194 -0.06 -28.01 29.05
N GLY A 195 0.58 -29.04 29.63
CA GLY A 195 1.94 -29.44 29.25
C GLY A 195 2.04 -29.83 27.77
N ARG A 196 1.01 -30.47 27.20
CA ARG A 196 0.95 -30.72 25.75
C ARG A 196 0.81 -29.45 24.94
N ALA A 197 -0.02 -28.51 25.39
CA ALA A 197 -0.16 -27.21 24.72
C ALA A 197 1.17 -26.41 24.76
N GLU A 198 1.95 -26.51 25.83
CA GLU A 198 3.29 -25.92 25.95
C GLU A 198 4.30 -26.55 24.98
N VAL A 199 4.30 -27.89 24.87
CA VAL A 199 5.14 -28.61 23.89
C VAL A 199 4.73 -28.27 22.45
N ALA A 200 3.43 -28.20 22.16
CA ALA A 200 2.94 -27.81 20.84
C ALA A 200 3.27 -26.35 20.52
N ALA A 201 3.20 -25.44 21.51
CA ALA A 201 3.58 -24.04 21.34
C ALA A 201 5.07 -23.89 21.03
N THR A 202 5.97 -24.63 21.70
CA THR A 202 7.41 -24.57 21.40
C THR A 202 7.73 -25.11 20.01
N ARG A 203 7.08 -26.20 19.58
CA ARG A 203 7.21 -26.71 18.20
C ARG A 203 6.66 -25.73 17.16
N LEU A 204 5.56 -25.07 17.45
CA LEU A 204 4.98 -24.04 16.58
C LEU A 204 5.93 -22.85 16.44
N GLN A 205 6.54 -22.39 17.53
CA GLN A 205 7.58 -21.36 17.50
C GLN A 205 8.77 -21.78 16.64
N GLN A 206 9.25 -23.02 16.78
CA GLN A 206 10.33 -23.57 15.96
C GLN A 206 9.96 -23.62 14.48
N ARG A 207 8.79 -24.17 14.12
CA ARG A 207 8.33 -24.20 12.72
C ARG A 207 8.16 -22.81 12.13
N CYS A 208 7.61 -21.86 12.87
CA CYS A 208 7.55 -20.46 12.42
C CYS A 208 8.95 -19.85 12.23
N GLY A 209 9.92 -20.24 13.05
CA GLY A 209 11.33 -19.87 12.87
C GLY A 209 11.94 -20.48 11.61
N ASP A 210 11.79 -21.78 11.41
CA ASP A 210 12.45 -22.53 10.33
C ASP A 210 11.81 -22.27 8.96
N GLU A 211 10.48 -22.26 8.87
CA GLU A 211 9.76 -22.15 7.60
C GLU A 211 9.51 -20.69 7.19
N LEU A 212 9.31 -19.81 8.15
CA LEU A 212 8.92 -18.41 7.90
C LEU A 212 10.00 -17.40 8.31
N GLY A 213 11.06 -17.83 9.01
CA GLY A 213 12.09 -16.93 9.55
C GLY A 213 11.57 -16.02 10.67
N LEU A 214 10.47 -16.39 11.32
CA LEU A 214 9.77 -15.54 12.29
C LEU A 214 10.11 -15.93 13.72
N ARG A 215 10.39 -14.93 14.57
CA ARG A 215 10.48 -15.12 16.02
C ARG A 215 9.14 -14.78 16.64
N VAL A 216 8.31 -15.80 16.83
CA VAL A 216 6.98 -15.66 17.44
C VAL A 216 7.07 -16.04 18.92
N GLU A 217 6.50 -15.22 19.80
CA GLU A 217 6.29 -15.60 21.19
C GLU A 217 4.86 -16.13 21.37
N ILE A 218 4.75 -17.42 21.71
CA ILE A 218 3.48 -18.11 21.86
C ILE A 218 3.25 -18.42 23.32
N SER A 219 2.30 -17.71 23.93
CA SER A 219 1.88 -17.93 25.31
C SER A 219 0.82 -19.01 25.40
N VAL A 220 0.95 -19.90 26.38
CA VAL A 220 -0.04 -20.94 26.70
C VAL A 220 -0.77 -20.56 27.98
N PRO A 221 -2.05 -20.15 27.91
CA PRO A 221 -2.85 -19.92 29.10
C PRO A 221 -3.15 -21.23 29.82
N ALA A 222 -3.16 -21.20 31.15
CA ALA A 222 -3.64 -22.31 31.96
C ALA A 222 -5.13 -22.58 31.65
N PRO A 223 -5.57 -23.85 31.53
CA PRO A 223 -6.98 -24.15 31.32
C PRO A 223 -7.80 -23.69 32.53
N ALA A 224 -9.04 -23.24 32.33
CA ALA A 224 -9.97 -23.07 33.45
C ALA A 224 -10.36 -24.44 34.03
N SER A 225 -10.65 -24.55 35.33
CA SER A 225 -11.11 -25.83 35.88
C SER A 225 -12.46 -26.25 35.28
N PRO A 226 -12.70 -27.56 35.05
CA PRO A 226 -13.98 -28.03 34.53
C PRO A 226 -15.12 -27.67 35.49
N ALA A 227 -16.25 -27.20 34.94
CA ALA A 227 -17.40 -26.82 35.74
C ALA A 227 -17.90 -28.00 36.58
N HIS A 228 -17.96 -27.81 37.90
CA HIS A 228 -18.55 -28.79 38.81
C HIS A 228 -20.03 -29.02 38.48
N PRO A 229 -20.58 -30.23 38.73
CA PRO A 229 -22.02 -30.47 38.61
C PRO A 229 -22.79 -29.40 39.38
N SER A 230 -23.76 -28.77 38.71
CA SER A 230 -24.75 -27.98 39.42
C SER A 230 -25.67 -28.92 40.19
N TYR A 231 -25.94 -28.61 41.47
CA TYR A 231 -26.86 -29.36 42.31
C TYR A 231 -28.24 -29.59 41.66
N ALA A 232 -28.65 -28.68 40.77
CA ALA A 232 -29.89 -28.79 40.00
C ALA A 232 -29.89 -29.97 39.01
N MET A 233 -28.75 -30.27 38.36
CA MET A 233 -28.67 -31.38 37.41
C MET A 233 -28.64 -32.72 38.14
N ASP A 234 -28.01 -32.78 39.31
CA ASP A 234 -28.01 -33.97 40.17
C ASP A 234 -29.42 -34.23 40.74
N ALA A 235 -30.16 -33.17 41.09
CA ALA A 235 -31.56 -33.27 41.48
C ALA A 235 -32.47 -33.77 40.33
N LEU A 236 -32.24 -33.30 39.10
CA LEU A 236 -33.02 -33.73 37.93
C LEU A 236 -32.77 -35.20 37.56
N VAL A 237 -31.52 -35.65 37.65
CA VAL A 237 -31.14 -37.06 37.45
C VAL A 237 -31.72 -37.94 38.57
N ALA A 238 -31.73 -37.45 39.81
CA ALA A 238 -32.38 -38.14 40.93
C ALA A 238 -33.89 -38.29 40.71
N VAL A 239 -34.59 -37.22 40.30
CA VAL A 239 -36.03 -37.25 40.00
C VAL A 239 -36.35 -38.18 38.83
N ALA A 240 -35.55 -38.14 37.75
CA ALA A 240 -35.74 -39.03 36.60
C ALA A 240 -35.52 -40.52 36.95
N SER A 241 -34.52 -40.81 37.79
CA SER A 241 -34.24 -42.17 38.26
C SER A 241 -35.36 -42.73 39.15
N LEU A 242 -36.06 -41.86 39.89
CA LEU A 242 -37.22 -42.20 40.69
C LEU A 242 -38.40 -42.66 39.81
N GLY A 243 -38.64 -42.02 38.67
CA GLY A 243 -39.66 -42.43 37.70
C GLY A 243 -39.37 -43.81 37.09
N VAL A 244 -38.12 -44.08 36.73
CA VAL A 244 -37.69 -45.38 36.16
C VAL A 244 -37.77 -46.49 37.22
N ALA A 245 -37.36 -46.21 38.46
CA ALA A 245 -37.47 -47.15 39.57
C ALA A 245 -38.93 -47.52 39.86
N VAL A 246 -39.83 -46.53 39.90
CA VAL A 246 -41.27 -46.76 40.10
C VAL A 246 -41.86 -47.60 38.97
N GLY A 247 -41.47 -47.33 37.72
CA GLY A 247 -41.88 -48.15 36.56
C GLY A 247 -41.41 -49.60 36.66
N ALA A 248 -40.13 -49.82 36.99
CA ALA A 248 -39.55 -51.17 37.13
C ALA A 248 -40.18 -51.94 38.30
N VAL A 249 -40.39 -51.29 39.45
CA VAL A 249 -41.07 -51.88 40.61
C VAL A 249 -42.47 -52.33 40.24
N ARG A 250 -43.23 -51.51 39.50
CA ARG A 250 -44.62 -51.81 39.15
C ARG A 250 -44.74 -52.99 38.18
N ILE A 251 -43.82 -53.08 37.21
CA ILE A 251 -43.76 -54.20 36.25
C ILE A 251 -43.38 -55.50 36.96
N VAL A 252 -42.32 -55.49 37.76
CA VAL A 252 -41.82 -56.68 38.48
C VAL A 252 -42.82 -57.15 39.53
N HIS A 253 -43.42 -56.23 40.29
CA HIS A 253 -44.42 -56.56 41.30
C HIS A 253 -45.67 -57.20 40.68
N GLY A 254 -46.17 -56.65 39.56
CA GLY A 254 -47.31 -57.23 38.84
C GLY A 254 -47.01 -58.64 38.32
N LEU A 255 -45.78 -58.88 37.87
CA LEU A 255 -45.35 -60.18 37.36
C LEU A 255 -45.17 -61.22 38.48
N LEU A 256 -44.63 -60.82 39.64
CA LEU A 256 -44.49 -61.68 40.82
C LEU A 256 -45.84 -62.07 41.42
N MET A 257 -46.78 -61.11 41.48
CA MET A 257 -48.15 -61.38 41.92
C MET A 257 -48.89 -62.34 40.99
N TRP A 258 -48.66 -62.25 39.68
CA TRP A 258 -49.25 -63.16 38.69
C TRP A 258 -48.80 -64.62 38.87
N ILE A 259 -47.57 -64.84 39.37
CA ILE A 259 -47.00 -66.17 39.65
C ILE A 259 -47.37 -66.68 41.06
N GLY A 260 -48.17 -65.92 41.82
CA GLY A 260 -48.66 -66.32 43.15
C GLY A 260 -47.67 -66.09 44.29
N VAL A 261 -46.66 -65.23 44.09
CA VAL A 261 -45.70 -64.88 45.16
C VAL A 261 -46.42 -64.07 46.25
N PRO A 262 -46.19 -64.35 47.54
CA PRO A 262 -46.75 -63.58 48.64
C PRO A 262 -46.41 -62.08 48.52
N THR A 263 -47.39 -61.22 48.81
CA THR A 263 -47.31 -59.77 48.62
C THR A 263 -46.06 -59.12 49.24
N LEU A 264 -45.72 -59.49 50.47
CA LEU A 264 -44.53 -58.98 51.17
C LEU A 264 -43.21 -59.36 50.47
N ALA A 265 -43.08 -60.61 50.02
CA ALA A 265 -41.90 -61.06 49.29
C ALA A 265 -41.81 -60.38 47.91
N ALA A 266 -42.95 -60.25 47.22
CA ALA A 266 -43.02 -59.57 45.93
C ALA A 266 -42.68 -58.06 46.03
N GLN A 267 -43.06 -57.39 47.12
CA GLN A 267 -42.72 -55.99 47.37
C GLN A 267 -41.22 -55.80 47.64
N LEU A 268 -40.61 -56.65 48.46
CA LEU A 268 -39.18 -56.56 48.77
C LEU A 268 -38.29 -56.81 47.55
N VAL A 269 -38.62 -57.81 46.73
CA VAL A 269 -37.86 -58.12 45.51
C VAL A 269 -38.02 -57.00 44.46
N ALA A 270 -39.23 -56.49 44.27
CA ALA A 270 -39.48 -55.39 43.34
C ALA A 270 -38.74 -54.10 43.78
N LEU A 271 -38.74 -53.78 45.07
CA LEU A 271 -37.96 -52.66 45.64
C LEU A 271 -36.46 -52.83 45.40
N ALA A 272 -35.90 -54.01 45.65
CA ALA A 272 -34.48 -54.28 45.45
C ALA A 272 -34.06 -54.10 43.98
N ILE A 273 -34.89 -54.58 43.04
CA ILE A 273 -34.64 -54.44 41.59
C ILE A 273 -34.79 -52.98 41.14
N GLY A 274 -35.83 -52.28 41.61
CA GLY A 274 -36.03 -50.85 41.34
C GLY A 274 -34.83 -50.00 41.80
N LEU A 275 -34.29 -50.31 42.97
CA LEU A 275 -33.13 -49.62 43.53
C LEU A 275 -31.86 -49.92 42.73
N GLY A 276 -31.65 -51.18 42.30
CA GLY A 276 -30.55 -51.55 41.42
C GLY A 276 -30.59 -50.84 40.06
N VAL A 277 -31.76 -50.76 39.42
CA VAL A 277 -31.94 -50.07 38.15
C VAL A 277 -31.70 -48.56 38.29
N ALA A 278 -32.17 -47.94 39.38
CA ALA A 278 -31.91 -46.54 39.66
C ALA A 278 -30.41 -46.25 39.78
N VAL A 279 -29.67 -47.05 40.55
CA VAL A 279 -28.22 -46.89 40.74
C VAL A 279 -27.48 -46.99 39.41
N VAL A 280 -27.81 -47.97 38.56
CA VAL A 280 -27.16 -48.16 37.25
C VAL A 280 -27.49 -47.01 36.29
N ALA A 281 -28.75 -46.59 36.23
CA ALA A 281 -29.18 -45.50 35.36
C ALA A 281 -28.53 -44.16 35.77
N VAL A 282 -28.50 -43.86 37.06
CA VAL A 282 -27.82 -42.66 37.60
C VAL A 282 -26.32 -42.72 37.30
N GLY A 283 -25.66 -43.85 37.56
CA GLY A 283 -24.24 -44.03 37.27
C GLY A 283 -23.89 -43.87 35.79
N ALA A 284 -24.70 -44.43 34.89
CA ALA A 284 -24.51 -44.29 33.44
C ALA A 284 -24.71 -42.83 32.98
N THR A 285 -25.70 -42.13 33.53
CA THR A 285 -26.01 -40.74 33.18
C THR A 285 -24.95 -39.78 33.69
N ILE A 286 -24.48 -39.96 34.94
CA ILE A 286 -23.35 -39.21 35.50
C ILE A 286 -22.11 -39.41 34.64
N ARG A 287 -21.79 -40.65 34.26
CA ARG A 287 -20.63 -40.95 33.42
C ARG A 287 -20.74 -40.31 32.03
N ARG A 288 -21.93 -40.31 31.42
CA ARG A 288 -22.19 -39.67 30.12
C ARG A 288 -22.06 -38.15 30.21
N ASN A 289 -22.65 -37.54 31.23
CA ASN A 289 -22.59 -36.09 31.46
C ASN A 289 -21.15 -35.64 31.78
N ALA A 290 -20.42 -36.41 32.59
CA ALA A 290 -19.01 -36.15 32.87
C ALA A 290 -18.17 -36.17 31.58
N ARG A 291 -18.37 -37.17 30.71
CA ARG A 291 -17.70 -37.25 29.39
C ARG A 291 -18.06 -36.08 28.47
N GLN A 292 -19.32 -35.67 28.44
CA GLN A 292 -19.74 -34.53 27.62
C GLN A 292 -19.14 -33.22 28.12
N ARG A 293 -19.08 -33.02 29.44
CA ARG A 293 -18.47 -31.83 30.05
C ARG A 293 -16.97 -31.76 29.82
N THR A 294 -16.26 -32.88 29.94
CA THR A 294 -14.81 -32.90 29.64
C THR A 294 -14.54 -32.65 28.17
N ALA A 295 -15.35 -33.20 27.26
CA ALA A 295 -15.25 -32.92 25.83
C ALA A 295 -15.52 -31.44 25.51
N GLN A 296 -16.59 -30.86 26.07
CA GLN A 296 -16.92 -29.43 25.91
C GLN A 296 -15.84 -28.52 26.49
N TRP A 297 -15.33 -28.85 27.68
CA TRP A 297 -14.24 -28.12 28.33
C TRP A 297 -12.98 -28.11 27.46
N ARG A 298 -12.57 -29.26 26.92
CA ARG A 298 -11.44 -29.34 25.99
C ARG A 298 -11.67 -28.56 24.71
N ALA A 299 -12.86 -28.67 24.12
CA ALA A 299 -13.20 -27.92 22.91
C ALA A 299 -13.10 -26.41 23.15
N ASN A 300 -13.60 -25.93 24.29
CA ASN A 300 -13.50 -24.52 24.68
C ASN A 300 -12.05 -24.09 24.90
N TYR A 301 -11.24 -24.92 25.53
CA TYR A 301 -9.82 -24.64 25.73
C TYR A 301 -9.05 -24.57 24.39
N LEU A 302 -9.24 -25.54 23.50
CA LEU A 302 -8.63 -25.55 22.16
C LEU A 302 -9.08 -24.34 21.33
N ALA A 303 -10.36 -23.97 21.41
CA ALA A 303 -10.87 -22.76 20.74
C ALA A 303 -10.22 -21.48 21.30
N HIS A 304 -9.95 -21.43 22.60
CA HIS A 304 -9.24 -20.31 23.22
C HIS A 304 -7.78 -20.25 22.78
N LEU A 305 -7.08 -21.39 22.77
CA LEU A 305 -5.71 -21.50 22.25
C LEU A 305 -5.63 -21.07 20.79
N ARG A 306 -6.53 -21.55 19.94
CA ARG A 306 -6.60 -21.17 18.53
C ARG A 306 -6.64 -19.66 18.35
N ARG A 307 -7.57 -18.98 19.04
CA ARG A 307 -7.71 -17.52 18.93
C ARG A 307 -6.43 -16.80 19.33
N LYS A 308 -5.82 -17.18 20.46
CA LYS A 308 -4.59 -16.54 20.94
C LYS A 308 -3.39 -16.81 20.03
N TRP A 309 -3.17 -18.05 19.64
CA TRP A 309 -2.04 -18.43 18.80
C TRP A 309 -2.14 -17.83 17.41
N THR A 310 -3.32 -17.86 16.78
CA THR A 310 -3.55 -17.17 15.51
C THR A 310 -3.29 -15.67 15.64
N GLN A 311 -3.78 -15.01 16.70
CA GLN A 311 -3.55 -13.59 16.91
C GLN A 311 -2.06 -13.23 17.09
N SER A 312 -1.31 -14.02 17.88
CA SER A 312 0.13 -13.83 18.06
C SER A 312 0.89 -13.98 16.75
N VAL A 313 0.64 -15.07 16.00
CA VAL A 313 1.33 -15.33 14.74
C VAL A 313 0.97 -14.28 13.69
N GLU A 314 -0.30 -13.90 13.56
CA GLU A 314 -0.74 -12.84 12.63
C GLU A 314 -0.07 -11.49 12.94
N MET A 315 0.06 -11.13 14.22
CA MET A 315 0.73 -9.90 14.64
C MET A 315 2.20 -9.93 14.19
N THR A 316 2.93 -11.01 14.50
CA THR A 316 4.34 -11.14 14.12
C THR A 316 4.54 -11.19 12.59
N VAL A 317 3.64 -11.85 11.84
CA VAL A 317 3.67 -11.85 10.37
C VAL A 317 3.48 -10.42 9.85
N ARG A 318 2.54 -9.65 10.41
CA ARG A 318 2.28 -8.26 10.01
C ARG A 318 3.46 -7.35 10.32
N GLU A 319 4.10 -7.52 11.47
CA GLU A 319 5.31 -6.80 11.85
C GLU A 319 6.50 -7.15 10.95
N ALA A 320 6.73 -8.42 10.65
CA ALA A 320 7.81 -8.85 9.77
C ALA A 320 7.64 -8.34 8.33
N ILE A 321 6.40 -8.27 7.84
CA ILE A 321 6.08 -7.68 6.53
C ILE A 321 6.28 -6.16 6.57
N GLY A 322 5.85 -5.48 7.64
CA GLY A 322 6.04 -4.04 7.82
C GLY A 322 7.51 -3.64 7.93
N ALA A 323 8.32 -4.43 8.64
CA ALA A 323 9.75 -4.22 8.84
C ALA A 323 10.57 -4.43 7.56
N ARG A 324 10.11 -5.30 6.63
CA ARG A 324 10.78 -5.50 5.35
C ARG A 324 10.75 -4.27 4.43
N GLY A 325 9.88 -3.29 4.69
CA GLY A 325 9.83 -2.02 3.97
C GLY A 325 9.80 -2.16 2.44
N PRO A 326 9.95 -1.07 1.68
CA PRO A 326 10.14 -1.16 0.23
C PRO A 326 11.59 -1.58 -0.08
N GLY A 327 11.95 -2.83 0.27
CA GLY A 327 13.26 -3.45 -0.01
C GLY A 327 13.60 -3.56 -1.50
N TRP A 328 12.62 -3.33 -2.38
CA TRP A 328 12.80 -3.35 -3.83
C TRP A 328 13.87 -2.36 -4.34
N ARG A 329 14.14 -1.26 -3.62
CA ARG A 329 15.24 -0.35 -3.97
C ARG A 329 16.62 -0.92 -3.69
N ILE A 330 16.75 -1.73 -2.63
CA ILE A 330 18.02 -2.33 -2.22
C ILE A 330 18.33 -3.54 -3.11
N GLU A 331 17.32 -4.33 -3.47
CA GLU A 331 17.46 -5.42 -4.44
C GLU A 331 17.76 -4.91 -5.86
N GLN A 332 17.11 -3.83 -6.31
CA GLN A 332 17.44 -3.22 -7.61
C GLN A 332 18.84 -2.60 -7.63
N LEU A 333 19.30 -2.01 -6.52
CA LEU A 333 20.68 -1.52 -6.41
C LEU A 333 21.68 -2.69 -6.47
N ALA A 334 21.43 -3.77 -5.73
CA ALA A 334 22.27 -4.97 -5.74
C ALA A 334 22.34 -5.66 -7.12
N GLU A 335 21.22 -5.71 -7.84
CA GLU A 335 21.13 -6.27 -9.20
C GLU A 335 21.83 -5.38 -10.23
N TYR A 336 21.80 -4.04 -10.06
CA TYR A 336 22.55 -3.09 -10.90
C TYR A 336 24.05 -3.02 -10.58
N THR A 337 24.44 -3.23 -9.31
CA THR A 337 25.84 -3.20 -8.88
C THR A 337 26.52 -4.57 -8.91
N GLY A 338 25.82 -5.61 -9.37
CA GLY A 338 26.35 -6.98 -9.48
C GLY A 338 26.86 -7.56 -8.15
N THR A 339 26.39 -7.02 -7.03
CA THR A 339 26.88 -7.36 -5.69
C THR A 339 25.71 -7.94 -4.90
N PRO A 340 25.79 -9.20 -4.42
CA PRO A 340 24.69 -9.80 -3.69
C PRO A 340 24.43 -9.02 -2.40
N ALA A 341 23.18 -8.62 -2.20
CA ALA A 341 22.72 -8.02 -0.94
C ALA A 341 22.95 -9.05 0.19
N ARG A 342 23.71 -8.64 1.21
CA ARG A 342 23.91 -9.41 2.45
C ARG A 342 22.77 -9.18 3.43
#